data_AF-A0A2E7GX53-F1
#
_entry.id   AF-A0A2E7GX53-F1
#
_cell.length_a   1.000
_cell.length_b   1.000
_cell.length_c   1.000
_cell.angle_alpha   90.00
_cell.angle_beta   90.00
_cell.angle_gamma   90.00
#
_symmetry.space_group_name_H-M   'P 1'
#
loop_
_entity.id
_entity.type
_entity.pdbx_description
1 polymer ?
#
loop_
_entity_poly.entity_id
_entity_poly.type
_entity_poly.pdbx_seq_one_letter_code
_entity_poly.pdbx_strand_id
1 'polypeptide(L)'
;MLSDEERLTVVNVVASTRVAEELDLPDIAIQLNCEYEPEQFPGVVYRVVEPKLAILMFRSGRAVCTGGKNEDNIQTGIERMIGDLRNAGIETWELKDVEIEVQNMVATYSLFYPEDYGEVARMDDINTKVIDEDGGIRAATDEEVENEDPRIRGILQGEPLAALPRKLNLNNLTFHLPFDKVEYEPEQFPGLIYRLDYPRVVCLIFGSGKMVITGARHKDEILEAVEQIKDELADLL
;
A
#
# COMPACT_ATOMS: atom_id res chain seq x y z
N MET A 1 -9.32 -9.93 18.57
CA MET A 1 -8.72 -8.64 18.20
C MET A 1 -7.84 -8.89 17.00
N LEU A 2 -8.11 -8.22 15.88
CA LEU A 2 -7.10 -8.10 14.84
C LEU A 2 -6.04 -7.14 15.36
N SER A 3 -4.81 -7.61 15.48
CA SER A 3 -3.62 -6.79 15.75
C SER A 3 -3.47 -5.71 14.67
N ASP A 4 -2.72 -4.64 14.98
CA ASP A 4 -2.42 -3.60 13.98
C ASP A 4 -1.72 -4.19 12.74
N GLU A 5 -0.93 -5.25 12.93
CA GLU A 5 -0.35 -6.02 11.83
C GLU A 5 -1.38 -6.71 10.94
N GLU A 6 -2.45 -7.28 11.51
CA GLU A 6 -3.51 -7.93 10.74
C GLU A 6 -4.41 -6.93 10.00
N ARG A 7 -4.45 -5.68 10.46
CA ARG A 7 -5.15 -4.57 9.79
C ARG A 7 -4.33 -3.90 8.70
N LEU A 8 -3.02 -4.18 8.67
CA LEU A 8 -2.10 -3.65 7.69
C LEU A 8 -2.04 -4.57 6.47
N THR A 9 -2.36 -4.03 5.30
CA THR A 9 -2.22 -4.74 4.01
C THR A 9 -1.21 -4.01 3.14
N VAL A 10 -0.10 -4.68 2.80
CA VAL A 10 0.84 -4.15 1.79
C VAL A 10 0.21 -4.33 0.42
N VAL A 11 0.02 -3.22 -0.29
CA VAL A 11 -0.65 -3.20 -1.60
C VAL A 11 0.35 -3.06 -2.74
N ASN A 12 1.53 -2.50 -2.48
CA ASN A 12 2.59 -2.38 -3.46
C ASN A 12 3.96 -2.28 -2.79
N VAL A 13 4.95 -2.94 -3.39
CA VAL A 13 6.36 -2.85 -3.05
C VAL A 13 7.12 -2.43 -4.31
N VAL A 14 7.97 -1.43 -4.17
CA VAL A 14 8.94 -1.02 -5.18
C VAL A 14 10.32 -1.36 -4.65
N ALA A 15 11.05 -2.15 -5.42
CA ALA A 15 12.41 -2.55 -5.09
C ALA A 15 13.36 -2.19 -6.22
N SER A 16 14.63 -2.02 -5.89
CA SER A 16 15.67 -1.87 -6.89
C SER A 16 16.84 -2.80 -6.61
N THR A 17 17.54 -3.16 -7.67
CA THR A 17 18.71 -4.01 -7.60
C THR A 17 19.69 -3.64 -8.72
N ARG A 18 20.92 -4.14 -8.62
CA ARG A 18 21.94 -4.06 -9.68
C ARG A 18 22.28 -5.49 -10.08
N VAL A 19 22.15 -5.80 -11.37
CA VAL A 19 22.30 -7.16 -11.91
C VAL A 19 23.50 -7.31 -12.84
N ALA A 20 24.14 -6.21 -13.21
CA ALA A 20 25.32 -6.18 -14.07
C ALA A 20 26.07 -4.86 -13.88
N GLU A 21 27.29 -4.77 -14.40
CA GLU A 21 28.00 -3.49 -14.47
C GLU A 21 27.40 -2.54 -15.51
N GLU A 22 27.04 -3.10 -16.66
CA GLU A 22 26.41 -2.42 -17.77
C GLU A 22 25.45 -3.37 -18.50
N LEU A 23 24.36 -2.83 -19.04
CA LEU A 23 23.38 -3.55 -19.84
C LEU A 23 23.23 -2.89 -21.21
N ASP A 24 23.34 -3.69 -22.27
CA ASP A 24 23.03 -3.26 -23.64
C ASP A 24 21.50 -3.25 -23.85
N LEU A 25 20.89 -2.10 -23.55
CA LEU A 25 19.44 -1.93 -23.62
C LEU A 25 18.83 -2.21 -25.01
N PRO A 26 19.41 -1.72 -26.14
CA PRO A 26 18.98 -2.12 -27.48
C PRO A 26 18.97 -3.63 -27.71
N ASP A 27 20.04 -4.33 -27.32
CA ASP A 27 20.10 -5.79 -27.50
C ASP A 27 19.05 -6.50 -26.64
N ILE A 28 18.92 -6.13 -25.35
CA ILE A 28 17.87 -6.66 -24.46
C ILE A 28 16.48 -6.47 -25.06
N ALA A 29 16.19 -5.27 -25.58
CA ALA A 29 14.88 -4.96 -26.16
C ALA A 29 14.56 -5.88 -27.36
N ILE A 30 15.56 -6.19 -28.19
CA ILE A 30 15.41 -7.08 -29.34
C ILE A 30 15.29 -8.53 -28.89
N GLN A 31 16.21 -9.04 -28.07
CA GLN A 31 16.25 -10.44 -27.67
C GLN A 31 15.03 -10.85 -26.83
N LEU A 32 14.56 -9.95 -25.95
CA LEU A 32 13.45 -10.20 -25.05
C LEU A 32 12.14 -9.56 -25.52
N ASN A 33 12.11 -8.97 -26.73
CA ASN A 33 10.95 -8.29 -27.31
C ASN A 33 10.29 -7.31 -26.32
N CYS A 34 11.11 -6.46 -25.70
CA CYS A 34 10.69 -5.50 -24.67
C CYS A 34 10.47 -4.09 -25.26
N GLU A 35 9.66 -3.29 -24.57
CA GLU A 35 9.43 -1.88 -24.93
C GLU A 35 10.67 -1.04 -24.60
N TYR A 36 11.22 -0.33 -25.59
CA TYR A 36 12.37 0.56 -25.42
C TYR A 36 12.29 1.76 -26.36
N GLU A 37 11.95 2.92 -25.81
CA GLU A 37 11.82 4.20 -26.51
C GLU A 37 12.65 5.25 -25.77
N PRO A 38 13.98 5.31 -25.97
CA PRO A 38 14.91 6.10 -25.15
C PRO A 38 14.63 7.60 -25.14
N GLU A 39 14.00 8.12 -26.20
CA GLU A 39 13.55 9.53 -26.29
C GLU A 39 12.36 9.83 -25.35
N GLN A 40 11.57 8.81 -25.00
CA GLN A 40 10.45 8.93 -24.06
C GLN A 40 10.84 8.49 -22.64
N PHE A 41 11.60 7.40 -22.53
CA PHE A 41 12.02 6.83 -21.25
C PHE A 41 13.38 6.11 -21.39
N PRO A 42 14.37 6.39 -20.52
CA PRO A 42 15.76 5.94 -20.71
C PRO A 42 16.01 4.45 -20.40
N GLY A 43 14.99 3.68 -20.03
CA GLY A 43 15.11 2.27 -19.64
C GLY A 43 14.27 1.33 -20.51
N VAL A 44 14.58 0.03 -20.45
CA VAL A 44 13.79 -1.04 -21.06
C VAL A 44 12.72 -1.48 -20.08
N VAL A 45 11.49 -1.68 -20.57
CA VAL A 45 10.39 -2.21 -19.75
C VAL A 45 10.24 -3.70 -19.99
N TYR A 46 10.65 -4.51 -19.02
CA TYR A 46 10.42 -5.95 -18.98
C TYR A 46 9.21 -6.27 -18.10
N ARG A 47 8.31 -7.14 -18.57
CA ARG A 47 7.05 -7.45 -17.89
C ARG A 47 7.00 -8.92 -17.48
N VAL A 48 6.71 -9.16 -16.21
CA VAL A 48 6.42 -10.50 -15.69
C VAL A 48 4.90 -10.66 -15.64
N VAL A 49 4.38 -11.77 -16.16
CA VAL A 49 2.93 -12.03 -16.20
C VAL A 49 2.41 -12.48 -14.83
N GLU A 50 3.10 -13.41 -14.18
CA GLU A 50 2.69 -14.00 -12.91
C GLU A 50 3.92 -14.25 -12.01
N PRO A 51 4.14 -13.50 -10.91
CA PRO A 51 3.35 -12.36 -10.47
C PRO A 51 3.36 -11.21 -11.49
N LYS A 52 2.27 -10.44 -11.56
CA LYS A 52 2.16 -9.32 -12.49
C LYS A 52 3.08 -8.18 -12.05
N LEU A 53 4.23 -8.05 -12.71
CA LEU A 53 5.27 -7.05 -12.38
C LEU A 53 5.73 -6.28 -13.61
N ALA A 54 6.25 -5.08 -13.37
CA ALA A 54 7.05 -4.34 -14.34
C ALA A 54 8.45 -4.12 -13.77
N ILE A 55 9.47 -4.43 -14.57
CA ILE A 55 10.87 -4.23 -14.23
C ILE A 55 11.48 -3.27 -15.25
N LEU A 56 11.98 -2.15 -14.76
CA LEU A 56 12.63 -1.11 -15.55
C LEU A 56 14.14 -1.33 -15.48
N MET A 57 14.77 -1.69 -16.59
CA MET A 57 16.22 -1.89 -16.66
C MET A 57 16.91 -0.67 -17.26
N PHE A 58 18.06 -0.30 -16.70
CA PHE A 58 18.85 0.85 -17.14
C PHE A 58 20.24 0.42 -17.59
N ARG A 59 20.86 1.18 -18.50
CA ARG A 59 22.22 0.91 -19.01
C ARG A 59 23.23 0.70 -17.89
N SER A 60 23.05 1.39 -16.77
CA SER A 60 23.89 1.21 -15.58
C SER A 60 23.88 -0.20 -14.97
N GLY A 61 23.05 -1.14 -15.44
CA GLY A 61 22.85 -2.44 -14.80
C GLY A 61 21.88 -2.42 -13.61
N ARG A 62 21.35 -1.24 -13.26
CA ARG A 62 20.27 -1.11 -12.28
C ARG A 62 18.94 -1.58 -12.89
N ALA A 63 18.17 -2.31 -12.09
CA ALA A 63 16.79 -2.67 -12.37
C ALA A 63 15.87 -2.16 -11.25
N VAL A 64 14.69 -1.66 -11.60
CA VAL A 64 13.65 -1.23 -10.65
C VAL A 64 12.40 -2.07 -10.88
N CYS A 65 11.99 -2.84 -9.88
CA CYS A 65 10.81 -3.70 -9.92
C CYS A 65 9.64 -3.03 -9.18
N THR A 66 8.46 -3.04 -9.79
CA THR A 66 7.22 -2.49 -9.22
C THR A 66 6.02 -3.40 -9.53
N GLY A 67 4.96 -3.27 -8.72
CA GLY A 67 3.69 -4.01 -8.88
C GLY A 67 3.60 -5.26 -8.00
N GLY A 68 4.66 -5.61 -7.28
CA GLY A 68 4.65 -6.73 -6.33
C GLY A 68 3.92 -6.36 -5.06
N LYS A 69 3.23 -7.33 -4.43
CA LYS A 69 2.54 -7.11 -3.14
C LYS A 69 3.38 -7.52 -1.93
N ASN A 70 4.46 -8.26 -2.14
CA ASN A 70 5.34 -8.77 -1.10
C ASN A 70 6.75 -9.02 -1.67
N GLU A 71 7.70 -9.31 -0.78
CA GLU A 71 9.10 -9.56 -1.13
C GLU A 71 9.27 -10.79 -2.04
N ASP A 72 8.51 -11.86 -1.80
CA ASP A 72 8.57 -13.08 -2.63
C ASP A 72 8.22 -12.83 -4.09
N ASN A 73 7.22 -11.96 -4.35
CA ASN A 73 6.86 -11.55 -5.71
C ASN A 73 8.04 -10.83 -6.38
N ILE A 74 8.65 -9.87 -5.68
CA ILE A 74 9.81 -9.12 -6.17
C ILE A 74 10.97 -10.06 -6.48
N GLN A 75 11.31 -10.95 -5.54
CA GLN A 75 12.37 -11.94 -5.69
C GLN A 75 12.14 -12.81 -6.94
N THR A 76 10.94 -13.37 -7.07
CA THR A 76 10.54 -14.17 -8.24
C THR A 76 10.68 -13.39 -9.54
N GLY A 77 10.29 -12.11 -9.55
CA GLY A 77 10.40 -11.24 -10.72
C GLY A 77 11.84 -11.01 -11.16
N ILE A 78 12.71 -10.68 -10.20
CA ILE A 78 14.14 -10.47 -10.45
C ILE A 78 14.81 -11.76 -10.91
N GLU A 79 14.50 -12.91 -10.30
CA GLU A 79 15.03 -14.21 -10.70
C GLU A 79 14.67 -14.57 -12.15
N ARG A 80 13.42 -14.34 -12.55
CA ARG A 80 12.98 -14.58 -13.94
C ARG A 80 13.66 -13.66 -14.94
N MET A 81 13.75 -12.37 -14.63
CA MET A 81 14.45 -11.41 -15.47
C MET A 81 15.91 -11.83 -15.68
N ILE A 82 16.63 -12.19 -14.61
CA ILE A 82 18.02 -12.65 -14.70
C ILE A 82 18.13 -13.95 -15.52
N GLY A 83 17.22 -14.89 -15.31
CA GLY A 83 17.16 -16.13 -16.11
C GLY A 83 16.97 -15.85 -17.61
N ASP A 84 16.05 -14.97 -17.97
CA ASP A 84 15.77 -14.62 -19.35
C ASP A 84 16.92 -13.86 -20.02
N LEU A 85 17.55 -12.93 -19.30
CA LEU A 85 18.77 -12.24 -19.75
C LEU A 85 19.89 -13.26 -20.05
N ARG A 86 20.13 -14.19 -19.12
CA ARG A 86 21.16 -15.23 -19.30
C ARG A 86 20.85 -16.16 -20.48
N ASN A 87 19.58 -16.54 -20.67
CA ASN A 87 19.14 -17.35 -21.81
C ASN A 87 19.32 -16.63 -23.15
N ALA A 88 19.23 -15.30 -23.15
CA ALA A 88 19.53 -14.45 -24.30
C ALA A 88 21.04 -14.22 -24.53
N GLY A 89 21.91 -14.78 -23.69
CA GLY A 89 23.36 -14.62 -23.79
C GLY A 89 23.89 -13.33 -23.15
N ILE A 90 23.09 -12.67 -22.31
CA ILE A 90 23.43 -11.40 -21.67
C ILE A 90 24.02 -11.68 -20.29
N GLU A 91 25.25 -11.21 -20.08
CA GLU A 91 25.97 -11.43 -18.83
C GLU A 91 25.32 -10.66 -17.67
N THR A 92 25.14 -11.37 -16.55
CA THR A 92 24.57 -10.84 -15.31
C THR A 92 25.29 -11.48 -14.12
N TRP A 93 25.29 -10.78 -12.99
CA TRP A 93 25.77 -11.30 -11.71
C TRP A 93 24.98 -12.53 -11.28
N GLU A 94 25.59 -13.37 -10.44
CA GLU A 94 24.88 -14.51 -9.85
C GLU A 94 23.81 -14.02 -8.89
N LEU A 95 22.68 -14.74 -8.83
CA LEU A 95 21.55 -14.37 -7.96
C LEU A 95 21.94 -14.16 -6.50
N LYS A 96 22.88 -14.96 -6.00
CA LYS A 96 23.41 -14.84 -4.62
C LYS A 96 24.21 -13.55 -4.36
N ASP A 97 24.71 -12.92 -5.42
CA ASP A 97 25.53 -11.71 -5.38
C ASP A 97 24.70 -10.46 -5.72
N VAL A 98 23.40 -10.64 -6.02
CA VAL A 98 22.45 -9.57 -6.33
C VAL A 98 21.72 -9.18 -5.05
N GLU A 99 21.89 -7.94 -4.62
CA GLU A 99 21.17 -7.37 -3.47
C GLU A 99 19.88 -6.67 -3.93
N ILE A 100 18.76 -7.05 -3.34
CA ILE A 100 17.46 -6.41 -3.59
C ILE A 100 17.15 -5.46 -2.44
N GLU A 101 17.04 -4.18 -2.78
CA GLU A 101 16.73 -3.13 -1.82
C GLU A 101 15.30 -2.62 -2.01
N VAL A 102 14.47 -2.72 -0.98
CA VAL A 102 13.16 -2.06 -0.94
C VAL A 102 13.36 -0.55 -0.96
N GLN A 103 12.79 0.12 -1.96
CA GLN A 103 12.88 1.56 -2.15
C GLN A 103 11.64 2.27 -1.61
N ASN A 104 10.48 1.61 -1.71
CA ASN A 104 9.20 2.13 -1.23
C ASN A 104 8.20 1.00 -0.99
N MET A 105 7.40 1.14 0.06
CA MET A 105 6.24 0.32 0.36
C MET A 105 5.01 1.22 0.41
N VAL A 106 3.91 0.70 -0.14
CA VAL A 106 2.58 1.29 0.00
C VAL A 106 1.71 0.27 0.72
N ALA A 107 1.09 0.71 1.81
CA ALA A 107 0.20 -0.12 2.58
C ALA A 107 -1.12 0.59 2.85
N THR A 108 -2.17 -0.18 3.04
CA THR A 108 -3.46 0.28 3.54
C THR A 108 -3.63 -0.17 4.97
N TYR A 109 -4.21 0.69 5.79
CA TYR A 109 -4.57 0.40 7.18
C TYR A 109 -5.99 0.92 7.44
N SER A 110 -6.79 0.18 8.19
CA SER A 110 -8.14 0.63 8.56
C SER A 110 -8.17 0.96 10.04
N LEU A 111 -8.55 2.20 10.38
CA LEU A 111 -8.79 2.62 11.75
C LEU A 111 -10.13 2.08 12.24
N PHE A 112 -10.15 1.59 13.47
CA PHE A 112 -11.34 1.04 14.12
C PHE A 112 -11.58 1.76 15.44
N TYR A 113 -12.84 1.80 15.86
CA TYR A 113 -13.15 2.20 17.24
C TYR A 113 -12.54 1.19 18.22
N PRO A 114 -12.09 1.65 19.41
CA PRO A 114 -11.70 0.77 20.51
C PRO A 114 -12.81 -0.25 20.85
N GLU A 115 -12.42 -1.41 21.39
CA GLU A 115 -13.35 -2.47 21.80
C GLU A 115 -14.26 -2.02 22.97
N ASP A 116 -13.77 -1.12 23.80
CA ASP A 116 -14.50 -0.51 24.91
C ASP A 116 -15.24 0.78 24.51
N TYR A 117 -15.30 1.10 23.21
CA TYR A 117 -16.00 2.28 22.72
C TYR A 117 -17.51 2.16 22.92
N GLY A 118 -18.05 2.96 23.84
CA GLY A 118 -19.43 2.85 24.29
C GLY A 118 -20.48 3.57 23.43
N GLU A 119 -20.10 4.26 22.35
CA GLU A 119 -21.10 4.93 21.50
C GLU A 119 -21.75 3.98 20.48
N VAL A 120 -22.92 4.40 20.03
CA VAL A 120 -23.73 3.71 19.02
C VAL A 120 -23.89 4.58 17.77
N ALA A 121 -24.23 3.96 16.65
CA ALA A 121 -24.52 4.66 15.41
C ALA A 121 -25.67 5.66 15.61
N ARG A 122 -25.45 6.93 15.27
CA ARG A 122 -26.46 8.00 15.45
C ARG A 122 -27.55 7.99 14.38
N MET A 123 -27.27 7.34 13.25
CA MET A 123 -28.17 7.18 12.09
C MET A 123 -27.76 5.93 11.30
N ASP A 124 -28.63 5.48 10.40
CA ASP A 124 -28.30 4.44 9.43
C ASP A 124 -27.16 4.90 8.51
N ASP A 125 -26.16 4.04 8.27
CA ASP A 125 -25.07 4.30 7.31
C ASP A 125 -24.82 3.09 6.42
N ILE A 126 -25.22 3.23 5.15
CA ILE A 126 -25.05 2.21 4.11
C ILE A 126 -23.58 1.96 3.74
N ASN A 127 -22.66 2.87 4.10
CA ASN A 127 -21.24 2.79 3.76
C ASN A 127 -20.43 2.05 4.83
N THR A 128 -20.97 1.87 6.03
CA THR A 128 -20.35 1.01 7.05
C THR A 128 -20.86 -0.40 6.83
N LYS A 129 -20.02 -1.23 6.19
CA LYS A 129 -20.35 -2.59 5.80
C LYS A 129 -20.19 -3.53 7.00
N VAL A 130 -21.29 -4.11 7.44
CA VAL A 130 -21.34 -5.02 8.59
C VAL A 130 -22.01 -6.34 8.22
N ILE A 131 -21.68 -7.38 8.97
CA ILE A 131 -22.29 -8.71 8.90
C ILE A 131 -22.82 -9.06 10.29
N ASP A 132 -24.05 -9.56 10.34
CA ASP A 132 -24.68 -10.08 11.55
C ASP A 132 -24.01 -11.37 12.02
N GLU A 133 -23.71 -11.46 13.31
CA GLU A 133 -23.16 -12.65 13.96
C GLU A 133 -23.94 -13.00 15.23
N ASP A 134 -23.74 -14.21 15.75
CA ASP A 134 -24.34 -14.65 17.00
C ASP A 134 -23.90 -13.74 18.16
N GLY A 135 -24.75 -12.78 18.51
CA GLY A 135 -24.52 -11.85 19.62
C GLY A 135 -24.14 -10.42 19.22
N GLY A 136 -24.18 -10.06 17.93
CA GLY A 136 -23.95 -8.68 17.51
C GLY A 136 -23.66 -8.52 16.02
N ILE A 137 -22.76 -7.60 15.71
CA ILE A 137 -22.31 -7.29 14.36
C ILE A 137 -20.79 -7.20 14.34
N ARG A 138 -20.21 -7.49 13.17
CA ARG A 138 -18.79 -7.21 12.90
C ARG A 138 -18.63 -6.46 11.59
N ALA A 139 -17.46 -5.86 11.39
CA ALA A 139 -17.07 -5.31 10.10
C ALA A 139 -16.95 -6.42 9.05
N ALA A 140 -17.39 -6.14 7.83
CA ALA A 140 -17.07 -6.97 6.67
C ALA A 140 -15.58 -6.82 6.32
N THR A 141 -14.93 -7.92 5.96
CA THR A 141 -13.54 -7.90 5.47
C THR A 141 -13.48 -7.32 4.05
N ASP A 142 -12.30 -6.84 3.64
CA ASP A 142 -12.12 -6.32 2.27
C ASP A 142 -12.40 -7.41 1.21
N GLU A 143 -12.05 -8.67 1.48
CA GLU A 143 -12.37 -9.82 0.61
C GLU A 143 -13.87 -10.11 0.53
N GLU A 144 -14.62 -10.06 1.64
CA GLU A 144 -16.07 -10.22 1.63
C GLU A 144 -16.76 -9.08 0.85
N VAL A 145 -16.23 -7.85 0.95
CA VAL A 145 -16.73 -6.70 0.19
C VAL A 145 -16.45 -6.85 -1.30
N GLU A 146 -15.24 -7.27 -1.69
CA GLU A 146 -14.86 -7.51 -3.09
C GLU A 146 -15.70 -8.64 -3.73
N ASN A 147 -16.04 -9.67 -2.95
CA ASN A 147 -16.86 -10.80 -3.40
C ASN A 147 -18.37 -10.53 -3.35
N GLU A 148 -18.78 -9.30 -3.03
CA GLU A 148 -20.20 -8.91 -2.89
C GLU A 148 -20.98 -9.87 -1.97
N ASP A 149 -20.42 -10.23 -0.81
CA ASP A 149 -21.05 -11.21 0.09
C ASP A 149 -22.49 -10.78 0.43
N PRO A 150 -23.50 -11.64 0.19
CA PRO A 150 -24.91 -11.28 0.32
C PRO A 150 -25.34 -11.00 1.77
N ARG A 151 -24.51 -11.35 2.76
CA ARG A 151 -24.76 -11.07 4.19
C ARG A 151 -24.41 -9.62 4.55
N ILE A 152 -23.69 -8.90 3.69
CA ILE A 152 -23.28 -7.53 3.96
C ILE A 152 -24.48 -6.59 3.93
N ARG A 153 -24.59 -5.76 4.97
CA ARG A 153 -25.54 -4.64 5.05
C ARG A 153 -24.88 -3.38 5.59
N GLY A 154 -25.61 -2.28 5.56
CA GLY A 154 -25.25 -1.07 6.29
C GLY A 154 -25.46 -1.22 7.80
N ILE A 155 -24.75 -0.44 8.59
CA ILE A 155 -25.03 -0.28 10.01
C ILE A 155 -26.33 0.50 10.22
N LEU A 156 -27.11 0.11 11.22
CA LEU A 156 -28.38 0.72 11.59
C LEU A 156 -28.21 1.64 12.79
N GLN A 157 -29.08 2.65 12.90
CA GLN A 157 -29.14 3.53 14.05
C GLN A 157 -29.29 2.72 15.35
N GLY A 158 -28.46 3.04 16.35
CA GLY A 158 -28.46 2.40 17.67
C GLY A 158 -27.57 1.16 17.78
N GLU A 159 -26.98 0.68 16.68
CA GLU A 159 -26.01 -0.42 16.74
C GLU A 159 -24.65 0.03 17.30
N PRO A 160 -23.94 -0.84 18.06
CA PRO A 160 -22.66 -0.50 18.67
C PRO A 160 -21.58 -0.21 17.64
N LEU A 161 -20.76 0.81 17.91
CA LEU A 161 -19.62 1.17 17.04
C LEU A 161 -18.31 0.49 17.43
N ALA A 162 -18.23 -0.11 18.62
CA ALA A 162 -17.06 -0.84 19.09
C ALA A 162 -16.56 -1.84 18.05
N ALA A 163 -15.26 -1.86 17.81
CA ALA A 163 -14.62 -2.75 16.82
C ALA A 163 -15.17 -2.64 15.38
N LEU A 164 -15.81 -1.52 15.03
CA LEU A 164 -16.15 -1.18 13.64
C LEU A 164 -15.21 -0.09 13.08
N PRO A 165 -15.13 0.07 11.75
CA PRO A 165 -14.34 1.12 11.13
C PRO A 165 -14.70 2.50 11.66
N ARG A 166 -13.69 3.25 12.10
CA ARG A 166 -13.84 4.58 12.70
C ARG A 166 -14.09 5.61 11.61
N LYS A 167 -15.29 6.22 11.61
CA LYS A 167 -15.58 7.34 10.70
C LYS A 167 -14.88 8.60 11.20
N LEU A 168 -14.29 9.33 10.27
CA LEU A 168 -13.52 10.54 10.55
C LEU A 168 -14.15 11.74 9.85
N ASN A 169 -14.34 12.82 10.60
CA ASN A 169 -14.67 14.11 10.03
C ASN A 169 -13.39 14.84 9.66
N LEU A 170 -12.94 14.68 8.41
CA LEU A 170 -11.66 15.24 7.95
C LEU A 170 -11.58 16.77 8.10
N ASN A 171 -12.69 17.49 7.90
CA ASN A 171 -12.74 18.93 8.16
C ASN A 171 -12.49 19.28 9.62
N ASN A 172 -12.91 18.41 10.56
CA ASN A 172 -12.63 18.63 11.96
C ASN A 172 -11.17 18.31 12.30
N LEU A 173 -10.59 17.29 11.67
CA LEU A 173 -9.19 16.91 11.89
C LEU A 173 -8.21 18.03 11.50
N THR A 174 -8.49 18.80 10.45
CA THR A 174 -7.60 19.90 10.01
C THR A 174 -7.44 21.00 11.06
N PHE A 175 -8.39 21.15 11.99
CA PHE A 175 -8.29 22.14 13.06
C PHE A 175 -7.42 21.68 14.24
N HIS A 176 -7.13 20.39 14.34
CA HIS A 176 -6.43 19.81 15.48
C HIS A 176 -5.06 19.27 15.13
N LEU A 177 -4.90 18.76 13.91
CA LEU A 177 -3.61 18.31 13.41
C LEU A 177 -2.69 19.50 13.09
N PRO A 178 -1.36 19.34 13.19
CA PRO A 178 -0.41 20.40 12.86
C PRO A 178 -0.58 20.92 11.42
N PHE A 179 -0.81 22.23 11.28
CA PHE A 179 -1.16 22.86 9.99
C PHE A 179 -0.07 22.72 8.92
N ASP A 180 1.19 22.58 9.32
CA ASP A 180 2.35 22.41 8.44
C ASP A 180 2.52 20.97 7.94
N LYS A 181 1.81 20.02 8.56
CA LYS A 181 1.81 18.60 8.20
C LYS A 181 0.57 18.15 7.43
N VAL A 182 -0.45 19.00 7.32
CA VAL A 182 -1.78 18.64 6.82
C VAL A 182 -2.12 19.42 5.56
N GLU A 183 -2.57 18.69 4.53
CA GLU A 183 -3.18 19.27 3.34
C GLU A 183 -4.54 18.60 3.11
N TYR A 184 -5.63 19.36 3.05
CA TYR A 184 -6.96 18.82 2.77
C TYR A 184 -7.77 19.77 1.90
N GLU A 185 -7.99 19.37 0.66
CA GLU A 185 -8.75 20.12 -0.34
C GLU A 185 -9.79 19.17 -0.97
N PRO A 186 -10.96 18.96 -0.34
CA PRO A 186 -11.92 17.93 -0.73
C PRO A 186 -12.46 18.07 -2.16
N GLU A 187 -12.41 19.28 -2.73
CA GLU A 187 -12.77 19.52 -4.13
C GLU A 187 -11.74 18.98 -5.12
N GLN A 188 -10.49 18.83 -4.70
CA GLN A 188 -9.38 18.29 -5.51
C GLN A 188 -9.14 16.82 -5.23
N PHE A 189 -9.20 16.41 -3.96
CA PHE A 189 -8.93 15.05 -3.51
C PHE A 189 -9.72 14.71 -2.23
N PRO A 190 -10.42 13.56 -2.16
CA PRO A 190 -11.31 13.25 -1.03
C PRO A 190 -10.60 12.89 0.28
N GLY A 191 -9.30 12.60 0.28
CA GLY A 191 -8.52 12.26 1.47
C GLY A 191 -7.74 13.46 2.02
N LEU A 192 -7.50 13.44 3.33
CA LEU A 192 -6.55 14.34 4.00
C LEU A 192 -5.14 13.79 3.84
N ILE A 193 -4.20 14.62 3.40
CA ILE A 193 -2.79 14.28 3.30
C ILE A 193 -2.12 14.70 4.61
N TYR A 194 -1.51 13.75 5.30
CA TYR A 194 -0.75 13.97 6.52
C TYR A 194 0.71 13.53 6.31
N ARG A 195 1.66 14.42 6.60
CA ARG A 195 3.10 14.18 6.39
C ARG A 195 3.79 13.97 7.74
N LEU A 196 4.44 12.82 7.89
CA LEU A 196 5.28 12.51 9.04
C LEU A 196 6.76 12.72 8.67
N ASP A 197 7.50 13.37 9.56
CA ASP A 197 8.94 13.60 9.39
C ASP A 197 9.75 12.36 9.80
N TYR A 198 9.29 11.66 10.83
CA TYR A 198 9.91 10.44 11.35
C TYR A 198 8.84 9.46 11.88
N PRO A 199 8.70 8.26 11.28
CA PRO A 199 9.32 7.85 10.02
C PRO A 199 8.87 8.74 8.86
N ARG A 200 9.72 8.89 7.84
CA ARG A 200 9.43 9.81 6.74
C ARG A 200 8.41 9.22 5.77
N VAL A 201 7.13 9.41 6.08
CA VAL A 201 6.01 8.84 5.30
C VAL A 201 4.94 9.89 5.03
N VAL A 202 4.11 9.59 4.03
CA VAL A 202 2.89 10.33 3.73
C VAL A 202 1.70 9.40 3.93
N CYS A 203 0.73 9.88 4.70
CA CYS A 203 -0.50 9.17 5.01
C CYS A 203 -1.68 9.88 4.36
N LEU A 204 -2.45 9.17 3.54
CA LEU A 204 -3.72 9.62 3.00
C LEU A 204 -4.82 9.07 3.90
N ILE A 205 -5.50 9.93 4.65
CA ILE A 205 -6.54 9.57 5.61
C ILE A 205 -7.91 9.87 4.99
N PHE A 206 -8.79 8.88 4.94
CA PHE A 206 -10.13 9.02 4.37
C PHE A 206 -11.18 9.11 5.47
N GLY A 207 -12.30 9.78 5.19
CA GLY A 207 -13.42 9.89 6.15
C GLY A 207 -14.05 8.54 6.53
N SER A 208 -13.75 7.49 5.76
CA SER A 208 -14.12 6.10 6.08
C SER A 208 -13.31 5.48 7.22
N GLY A 209 -12.20 6.12 7.64
CA GLY A 209 -11.21 5.53 8.56
C GLY A 209 -10.12 4.71 7.86
N LYS A 210 -10.26 4.48 6.54
CA LYS A 210 -9.17 3.89 5.76
C LYS A 210 -8.01 4.88 5.63
N MET A 211 -6.80 4.34 5.64
CA MET A 211 -5.55 5.06 5.46
C MET A 211 -4.73 4.39 4.38
N VAL A 212 -4.03 5.18 3.57
CA VAL A 212 -2.98 4.72 2.66
C VAL A 212 -1.67 5.34 3.12
N ILE A 213 -0.66 4.53 3.41
CA ILE A 213 0.65 4.98 3.88
C ILE A 213 1.69 4.64 2.82
N THR A 214 2.51 5.63 2.44
CA THR A 214 3.56 5.50 1.42
C THR A 214 4.83 6.25 1.86
N GLY A 215 5.99 5.83 1.34
CA GLY A 215 7.30 6.43 1.65
C GLY A 215 8.16 5.56 2.56
N ALA A 216 7.59 4.54 3.19
CA ALA A 216 8.31 3.60 4.04
C ALA A 216 9.16 2.64 3.22
N ARG A 217 10.25 2.15 3.80
CA ARG A 217 11.08 1.06 3.26
C ARG A 217 10.94 -0.23 4.04
N HIS A 218 10.45 -0.13 5.28
CA HIS A 218 10.22 -1.27 6.16
C HIS A 218 8.80 -1.25 6.72
N LYS A 219 8.25 -2.44 6.99
CA LYS A 219 6.92 -2.61 7.60
C LYS A 219 6.84 -1.89 8.96
N ASP A 220 7.91 -1.92 9.75
CA ASP A 220 7.96 -1.30 11.08
C ASP A 220 7.76 0.22 11.03
N GLU A 221 8.30 0.90 10.01
CA GLU A 221 8.06 2.34 9.80
C GLU A 221 6.58 2.64 9.54
N ILE A 222 5.87 1.72 8.87
CA ILE A 222 4.44 1.89 8.63
C ILE A 222 3.66 1.72 9.93
N LEU A 223 4.02 0.73 10.74
CA LEU A 223 3.38 0.50 12.03
C LEU A 223 3.65 1.65 13.01
N GLU A 224 4.87 2.17 13.07
CA GLU A 224 5.21 3.37 13.85
C GLU A 224 4.39 4.59 13.41
N ALA A 225 4.20 4.78 12.09
CA ALA A 225 3.35 5.85 11.57
C ALA A 225 1.88 5.68 11.96
N VAL A 226 1.37 4.45 11.93
CA VAL A 226 0.00 4.12 12.36
C VAL A 226 -0.19 4.44 13.84
N GLU A 227 0.76 4.07 14.70
CA GLU A 227 0.69 4.39 16.14
C GLU A 227 0.68 5.90 16.39
N GLN A 228 1.58 6.66 15.75
CA GLN A 228 1.59 8.13 15.90
C GLN A 228 0.27 8.76 15.46
N ILE A 229 -0.34 8.27 14.38
CA ILE A 229 -1.63 8.79 13.91
C ILE A 229 -2.76 8.38 14.84
N LYS A 230 -2.74 7.17 15.40
CA LYS A 230 -3.72 6.74 16.41
C LYS A 230 -3.66 7.64 17.64
N ASP A 231 -2.47 8.00 18.11
CA ASP A 231 -2.26 8.91 19.24
C ASP A 231 -2.81 10.32 18.95
N GLU A 232 -2.45 10.90 17.80
CA GLU A 232 -2.96 12.23 17.37
C GLU A 232 -4.49 12.25 17.21
N LEU A 233 -5.09 11.11 16.83
CA LEU A 233 -6.54 10.96 16.71
C LEU A 233 -7.23 10.55 18.02
N ALA A 234 -6.49 10.11 19.04
CA ALA A 234 -7.04 9.70 20.33
C ALA A 234 -7.55 10.92 21.11
N ASP A 235 -6.84 12.05 20.99
CA ASP A 235 -7.21 13.33 21.60
C ASP A 235 -8.45 13.99 20.97
N LEU A 236 -8.99 13.39 19.90
CA LEU A 236 -10.13 13.88 19.12
C LEU A 236 -11.42 13.07 19.33
N LEU A 237 -11.44 12.23 20.37
CA LEU A 237 -12.59 11.45 20.82
C LEU A 237 -13.45 12.24 21.82
#